data_AF-Q2ESP7-F1
#
_entry.id   AF-Q2ESP7-F1
#
_cell.length_a   1.000
_cell.length_b   1.000
_cell.length_c   1.000
_cell.angle_alpha   90.00
_cell.angle_beta   90.00
_cell.angle_gamma   90.00
#
_symmetry.space_group_name_H-M   'P 1'
#
loop_
_entity.id
_entity.type
_entity.pdbx_description
1 polymer ?
#
loop_
_entity_poly.entity_id
_entity_poly.type
_entity_poly.pdbx_seq_one_letter_code
_entity_poly.pdbx_strand_id
1 'polypeptide(L)'
;MNCRYCNTYIDINLCGTCSFCKHNFIECTIGPKKIKRYVDENDAVQPIEVLRKYHTYDLIVCLKIMRKKKSDSYSSLVQANHDTDSTKHVIKEKKELYRFWKKRTWIIENLLIEIQGYFPERITDKYLNELYSQCFKSSQKRSRELLSRCVSL
;
A
#
# COMPACT_ATOMS: atom_id res chain seq x y z
N MET A 1 -8.07 20.35 -20.05
CA MET A 1 -8.04 19.87 -18.64
C MET A 1 -6.73 20.28 -17.98
N ASN A 2 -6.57 20.31 -16.66
CA ASN A 2 -5.27 20.63 -16.04
C ASN A 2 -4.51 19.37 -15.62
N CYS A 3 -3.18 19.37 -15.76
CA CYS A 3 -2.32 18.27 -15.34
C CYS A 3 -2.40 18.09 -13.82
N ARG A 4 -2.67 16.87 -13.34
CA ARG A 4 -2.79 16.62 -11.90
C ARG A 4 -1.48 16.71 -11.12
N TYR A 5 -0.34 16.79 -11.79
CA TYR A 5 0.97 16.86 -11.14
C TYR A 5 1.48 18.30 -11.07
N CYS A 6 1.45 19.03 -12.18
CA CYS A 6 2.00 20.39 -12.26
C CYS A 6 0.96 21.48 -12.53
N ASN A 7 -0.32 21.13 -12.68
CA ASN A 7 -1.44 22.02 -12.96
C ASN A 7 -1.36 22.80 -14.29
N THR A 8 -0.42 22.46 -15.18
CA THR A 8 -0.34 23.03 -16.53
C THR A 8 -1.60 22.66 -17.33
N TYR A 9 -2.14 23.61 -18.09
CA TYR A 9 -3.25 23.36 -18.99
C TYR A 9 -2.85 22.33 -20.05
N ILE A 10 -3.75 21.37 -20.29
CA ILE A 10 -3.62 20.29 -21.25
C ILE A 10 -4.72 20.48 -22.28
N ASP A 11 -4.31 20.66 -23.53
CA ASP A 11 -5.17 20.48 -24.68
C ASP A 11 -5.26 18.97 -24.98
N ILE A 12 -6.48 18.43 -24.85
CA ILE A 12 -6.78 17.01 -24.98
C ILE A 12 -6.59 16.55 -26.44
N ASN A 13 -6.61 17.48 -27.40
CA ASN A 13 -6.57 17.18 -28.82
C ASN A 13 -5.15 17.21 -29.41
N LEU A 14 -4.13 17.62 -28.65
CA LEU A 14 -2.82 18.00 -29.20
C LEU A 14 -1.61 17.24 -28.64
N CYS A 15 -1.73 16.49 -27.54
CA CYS A 15 -0.59 15.72 -27.03
C CYS A 15 -1.04 14.55 -26.14
N GLY A 16 -0.25 13.47 -26.08
CA GLY A 16 -0.43 12.37 -25.11
C GLY A 16 0.31 12.59 -23.78
N THR A 17 1.11 13.66 -23.66
CA THR A 17 1.96 13.95 -22.50
C THR A 17 1.92 15.43 -22.09
N CYS A 18 2.07 15.69 -20.79
CA CYS A 18 2.09 17.05 -20.26
C CYS A 18 3.28 17.85 -20.80
N SER A 19 3.03 19.05 -21.32
CA SER A 19 4.09 19.90 -21.87
C SER A 19 5.17 20.27 -20.84
N PHE A 20 4.81 20.39 -19.57
CA PHE A 20 5.72 20.72 -18.47
C PHE A 20 6.37 19.49 -17.84
N CYS A 21 5.60 18.61 -17.19
CA CYS A 21 6.16 17.48 -16.44
C CYS A 21 6.36 16.20 -17.27
N LYS A 22 6.01 16.22 -18.57
CA LYS A 22 6.12 15.10 -19.51
C LYS A 22 5.34 13.84 -19.14
N HIS A 23 4.51 13.88 -18.09
CA HIS A 23 3.71 12.74 -17.66
C HIS A 23 2.58 12.44 -18.65
N ASN A 24 2.30 11.15 -18.89
CA ASN A 24 1.28 10.72 -19.84
C ASN A 24 -0.14 11.04 -19.33
N PHE A 25 -1.02 11.52 -20.20
CA PHE A 25 -2.38 11.90 -19.83
C PHE A 25 -3.30 10.72 -19.51
N ILE A 26 -3.06 9.57 -20.15
CA ILE A 26 -3.78 8.33 -19.86
C ILE A 26 -3.61 7.99 -18.36
N GLU A 27 -2.41 8.21 -17.83
CA GLU A 27 -2.07 8.01 -16.41
C GLU A 27 -2.51 9.20 -15.53
N CYS A 28 -2.57 10.44 -16.05
CA CYS A 28 -3.11 11.60 -15.31
C CYS A 28 -4.60 11.46 -14.93
N THR A 29 -5.36 10.56 -15.56
CA THR A 29 -6.77 10.32 -15.18
C THR A 29 -6.90 9.57 -13.85
N ILE A 30 -5.82 8.93 -13.39
CA ILE A 30 -5.74 8.27 -12.09
C ILE A 30 -5.27 9.32 -11.10
N GLY A 31 -6.10 9.62 -10.10
CA GLY A 31 -5.81 10.67 -9.13
C GLY A 31 -4.66 10.28 -8.22
N PRO A 32 -4.25 11.18 -7.30
CA PRO A 32 -3.51 10.70 -6.14
C PRO A 32 -4.28 9.53 -5.52
N LYS A 33 -3.55 8.45 -5.21
CA LYS A 33 -4.14 7.26 -4.62
C LYS A 33 -4.89 7.64 -3.35
N LYS A 34 -6.12 7.18 -3.21
CA LYS A 34 -6.93 7.47 -2.02
C LYS A 34 -6.64 6.43 -0.94
N ILE A 35 -6.52 6.88 0.29
CA ILE A 35 -6.45 6.01 1.47
C ILE A 35 -7.79 5.28 1.59
N LYS A 36 -7.75 3.98 1.83
CA LYS A 36 -8.94 3.17 2.06
C LYS A 36 -9.54 3.46 3.44
N ARG A 37 -10.87 3.31 3.55
CA ARG A 37 -11.55 3.43 4.86
C ARG A 37 -11.19 2.29 5.80
N TYR A 38 -10.99 1.10 5.24
CA TYR A 38 -10.68 -0.12 5.96
C TYR A 38 -9.79 -1.00 5.08
N VAL A 39 -8.86 -1.70 5.71
CA VAL A 39 -7.92 -2.62 5.06
C VAL A 39 -7.91 -3.91 5.87
N ASP A 40 -8.14 -5.04 5.19
CA ASP A 40 -8.16 -6.36 5.81
C ASP A 40 -7.17 -7.36 5.18
N GLU A 41 -7.32 -8.62 5.53
CA GLU A 41 -6.51 -9.72 4.98
C GLU A 41 -6.78 -9.97 3.50
N ASN A 42 -8.03 -9.82 3.04
CA ASN A 42 -8.40 -10.01 1.63
C ASN A 42 -7.74 -8.96 0.74
N ASP A 43 -7.58 -7.75 1.27
CA ASP A 43 -6.80 -6.69 0.64
C ASP A 43 -5.32 -7.03 0.54
N ALA A 44 -4.74 -7.61 1.59
CA ALA A 44 -3.32 -7.92 1.66
C ALA A 44 -2.89 -9.11 0.78
N VAL A 45 -3.83 -9.99 0.40
CA VAL A 45 -3.57 -11.14 -0.49
C VAL A 45 -3.90 -10.86 -1.97
N GLN A 46 -4.26 -9.63 -2.32
CA GLN A 46 -4.54 -9.25 -3.71
C GLN A 46 -3.32 -9.47 -4.62
N PRO A 47 -3.53 -9.60 -5.95
CA PRO A 47 -2.46 -9.60 -6.94
C PRO A 47 -1.61 -8.32 -6.90
N ILE A 48 -0.35 -8.40 -7.35
CA ILE A 48 0.61 -7.29 -7.27
C ILE A 48 0.14 -6.05 -8.06
N GLU A 49 -0.58 -6.27 -9.16
CA GLU A 49 -1.16 -5.27 -10.05
C GLU A 49 -2.26 -4.46 -9.36
N VAL A 50 -2.97 -5.08 -8.40
CA VAL A 50 -3.97 -4.43 -7.57
C VAL A 50 -3.29 -3.70 -6.42
N LEU A 51 -2.35 -4.36 -5.73
CA LEU A 51 -1.58 -3.76 -4.62
C LEU A 51 -0.82 -2.50 -5.06
N ARG A 52 -0.26 -2.49 -6.28
CA ARG A 52 0.42 -1.35 -6.88
C ARG A 52 -0.46 -0.10 -6.98
N LYS A 53 -1.79 -0.24 -6.95
CA LYS A 53 -2.75 0.86 -6.98
C LYS A 53 -3.09 1.39 -5.59
N TYR A 54 -2.70 0.70 -4.51
CA TYR A 54 -3.00 1.11 -3.14
C TYR A 54 -2.11 2.25 -2.69
N HIS A 55 -2.67 3.12 -1.84
CA HIS A 55 -1.89 4.19 -1.20
C HIS A 55 -0.81 3.57 -0.30
N THR A 56 0.34 4.23 -0.18
CA THR A 56 1.48 3.70 0.60
C THR A 56 1.09 3.42 2.06
N TYR A 57 0.22 4.25 2.65
CA TYR A 57 -0.41 3.99 3.95
C TYR A 57 -1.11 2.63 4.00
N ASP A 58 -1.98 2.34 3.03
CA ASP A 58 -2.74 1.08 3.01
C ASP A 58 -1.80 -0.13 2.85
N LEU A 59 -0.74 -0.01 2.04
CA LEU A 59 0.29 -1.05 1.90
C LEU A 59 1.02 -1.33 3.22
N ILE A 60 1.31 -0.30 4.01
CA ILE A 60 1.90 -0.44 5.34
C ILE A 60 0.92 -1.13 6.30
N VAL A 61 -0.38 -0.84 6.22
CA VAL A 61 -1.40 -1.57 6.99
C VAL A 61 -1.45 -3.04 6.56
N CYS A 62 -1.46 -3.34 5.25
CA CYS A 62 -1.37 -4.71 4.75
C CYS A 62 -0.12 -5.43 5.28
N LEU A 63 1.04 -4.75 5.31
CA LEU A 63 2.28 -5.30 5.85
C LEU A 63 2.14 -5.69 7.33
N LYS A 64 1.49 -4.85 8.15
CA LYS A 64 1.21 -5.16 9.55
C LYS A 64 0.37 -6.43 9.69
N ILE A 65 -0.68 -6.57 8.87
CA ILE A 65 -1.56 -7.75 8.86
C ILE A 65 -0.77 -9.01 8.46
N MET A 66 0.02 -8.95 7.38
CA MET A 66 0.81 -10.08 6.91
C MET A 66 1.89 -10.51 7.92
N ARG A 67 2.55 -9.56 8.59
CA ARG A 67 3.52 -9.88 9.65
C ARG A 67 2.87 -10.60 10.82
N LYS A 68 1.66 -10.19 11.22
CA LYS A 68 0.88 -10.90 12.23
C LYS A 68 0.55 -12.33 11.79
N LYS A 69 -0.02 -12.50 10.60
CA LYS A 69 -0.35 -13.83 10.04
C LYS A 69 0.88 -14.75 9.91
N LYS A 70 2.03 -14.21 9.50
CA LYS A 70 3.31 -14.93 9.45
C LYS A 70 3.75 -15.37 10.85
N SER A 71 3.64 -14.50 11.84
CA SER A 71 3.96 -14.83 13.24
C SER A 71 3.04 -15.91 13.79
N ASP A 72 1.72 -15.74 13.62
CA ASP A 72 0.71 -16.66 14.14
C ASP A 72 0.85 -18.06 13.50
N SER A 73 1.08 -18.13 12.19
CA SER A 73 1.32 -19.41 11.49
C SER A 73 2.63 -20.07 11.90
N TYR A 74 3.67 -19.29 12.20
CA TYR A 74 4.92 -19.84 12.74
C TYR A 74 4.71 -20.42 14.14
N SER A 75 4.05 -19.69 15.04
CA SER A 75 3.72 -20.18 16.38
C SER A 75 2.90 -21.47 16.33
N SER A 76 1.89 -21.52 15.44
CA SER A 76 1.07 -22.72 15.23
C SER A 76 1.87 -23.92 14.71
N LEU A 77 2.84 -23.69 13.81
CA LEU A 77 3.76 -24.71 13.31
C LEU A 77 4.68 -25.22 14.41
N VAL A 78 5.27 -24.33 15.21
CA VAL A 78 6.12 -24.70 16.36
C VAL A 78 5.34 -25.58 17.33
N GLN A 79 4.12 -25.18 17.68
CA GLN A 79 3.26 -25.95 18.58
C GLN A 79 2.97 -27.36 18.05
N ALA A 80 2.67 -27.51 16.75
CA ALA A 80 2.43 -28.84 16.16
C ALA A 80 3.67 -29.73 16.11
N ASN A 81 4.87 -29.16 16.06
CA ASN A 81 6.10 -29.97 16.10
C ASN A 81 6.41 -30.49 17.50
N HIS A 82 5.90 -29.84 18.55
CA HIS A 82 6.07 -30.27 19.94
C HIS A 82 4.95 -31.19 20.44
N ASP A 83 3.82 -31.21 19.74
CA ASP A 83 2.67 -32.03 20.06
C ASP A 83 2.86 -33.46 19.53
N THR A 84 2.86 -34.45 20.43
CA THR A 84 3.05 -35.87 20.09
C THR A 84 1.90 -36.44 19.29
N ASP A 85 0.71 -35.83 19.36
CA ASP A 85 -0.50 -36.31 18.69
C ASP A 85 -0.64 -35.72 17.28
N SER A 86 0.19 -34.73 16.94
CA SER A 86 0.17 -34.08 15.63
C SER A 86 0.68 -35.02 14.53
N THR A 87 -0.19 -35.33 13.57
CA THR A 87 0.19 -36.16 12.41
C THR A 87 1.16 -35.43 11.48
N LYS A 88 1.97 -36.21 10.73
CA LYS A 88 2.85 -35.67 9.67
C LYS A 88 2.10 -34.80 8.65
N HIS A 89 0.82 -35.12 8.40
CA HIS A 89 -0.04 -34.34 7.51
C HIS A 89 -0.30 -32.93 8.06
N VAL A 90 -0.72 -32.84 9.33
CA VAL A 90 -0.99 -31.55 10.01
C VAL A 90 0.25 -30.66 10.04
N ILE A 91 1.42 -31.23 10.34
CA ILE A 91 2.69 -30.49 10.35
C ILE A 91 3.01 -29.95 8.94
N LYS A 92 2.78 -30.76 7.89
CA LYS A 92 2.98 -30.35 6.50
C LYS A 92 2.06 -29.19 6.12
N GLU A 93 0.78 -29.26 6.45
CA GLU A 93 -0.19 -28.18 6.18
C GLU A 93 0.21 -26.87 6.86
N LYS A 94 0.56 -26.92 8.15
CA LYS A 94 1.03 -25.75 8.90
C LYS A 94 2.30 -25.15 8.31
N LYS A 95 3.22 -25.99 7.82
CA LYS A 95 4.44 -25.55 7.14
C LYS A 95 4.15 -24.82 5.83
N GLU A 96 3.22 -25.32 5.03
CA GLU A 96 2.80 -24.66 3.79
C GLU A 96 2.08 -23.34 4.08
N LEU A 97 1.24 -23.28 5.12
CA LEU A 97 0.59 -22.04 5.55
C LEU A 97 1.61 -20.97 5.97
N TYR A 98 2.62 -21.33 6.76
CA TYR A 98 3.71 -20.42 7.11
C TYR A 98 4.47 -19.92 5.88
N ARG A 99 4.80 -20.82 4.93
CA ARG A 99 5.47 -20.47 3.68
C ARG A 99 4.64 -19.49 2.85
N PHE A 100 3.33 -19.70 2.79
CA PHE A 100 2.41 -18.80 2.11
C PHE A 100 2.46 -17.39 2.71
N TRP A 101 2.28 -17.25 4.02
CA TRP A 101 2.31 -15.94 4.67
C TRP A 101 3.67 -15.26 4.59
N LYS A 102 4.76 -16.03 4.65
CA LYS A 102 6.13 -15.53 4.45
C LYS A 102 6.29 -14.93 3.05
N LYS A 103 5.87 -15.64 2.00
CA LYS A 103 5.93 -15.14 0.61
C LYS A 103 5.07 -13.89 0.43
N ARG A 104 3.85 -13.87 1.00
CA ARG A 104 2.97 -12.69 0.96
C ARG A 104 3.57 -11.47 1.66
N THR A 105 4.20 -11.66 2.81
CA THR A 105 4.93 -10.58 3.51
C THR A 105 6.04 -10.00 2.62
N TRP A 106 6.83 -10.86 1.97
CA TRP A 106 7.89 -10.42 1.06
C TRP A 106 7.40 -9.63 -0.15
N ILE A 107 6.26 -10.00 -0.73
CA ILE A 107 5.67 -9.25 -1.85
C ILE A 107 5.40 -7.79 -1.44
N ILE A 108 4.81 -7.57 -0.27
CA ILE A 108 4.49 -6.23 0.23
C ILE A 108 5.76 -5.45 0.60
N GLU A 109 6.74 -6.11 1.24
CA GLU A 109 8.02 -5.49 1.58
C GLU A 109 8.76 -4.98 0.33
N ASN A 110 8.84 -5.80 -0.72
CA ASN A 110 9.46 -5.42 -1.99
C ASN A 110 8.69 -4.28 -2.69
N LEU A 111 7.36 -4.32 -2.65
CA LEU A 111 6.55 -3.25 -3.24
C LEU A 111 6.75 -1.91 -2.51
N LEU A 112 6.89 -1.93 -1.19
CA LEU A 112 7.19 -0.72 -0.41
C LEU A 112 8.59 -0.19 -0.72
N ILE A 113 9.59 -1.07 -0.86
CA ILE A 113 10.93 -0.67 -1.31
C ILE A 113 10.86 -0.02 -2.70
N GLU A 114 10.10 -0.59 -3.63
CA GLU A 114 9.94 -0.03 -4.98
C GLU A 114 9.32 1.38 -4.95
N ILE A 115 8.35 1.63 -4.05
CA ILE A 115 7.60 2.89 -4.00
C ILE A 115 8.33 4.01 -3.25
N GLN A 116 8.95 3.71 -2.10
CA GLN A 116 9.53 4.73 -1.21
C GLN A 116 10.98 4.43 -0.78
N GLY A 117 11.59 3.36 -1.30
CA GLY A 117 12.97 2.99 -1.01
C GLY A 117 13.17 2.17 0.28
N TYR A 118 12.12 2.00 1.10
CA TYR A 118 12.21 1.23 2.33
C TYR A 118 10.84 0.68 2.78
N PHE A 119 10.85 -0.28 3.71
CA PHE A 119 9.67 -0.64 4.50
C PHE A 119 9.94 -0.38 5.99
N PRO A 120 8.94 0.02 6.78
CA PRO A 120 9.13 0.24 8.21
C PRO A 120 9.41 -1.07 8.94
N GLU A 121 10.46 -1.09 9.77
CA GLU A 121 10.81 -2.26 10.59
C GLU A 121 9.73 -2.55 11.65
N ARG A 122 9.26 -1.51 12.35
CA ARG A 122 8.22 -1.61 13.38
C ARG A 122 6.99 -0.81 12.99
N ILE A 123 5.82 -1.45 13.04
CA ILE A 123 4.53 -0.83 12.68
C ILE A 123 3.60 -0.88 13.89
N THR A 124 3.64 0.16 14.72
CA THR A 124 2.77 0.33 15.88
C THR A 124 1.51 1.12 15.50
N ASP A 125 0.47 1.07 16.34
CA ASP A 125 -0.72 1.92 16.15
C ASP A 125 -0.37 3.41 16.21
N LYS A 126 0.56 3.78 17.11
CA LYS A 126 1.10 5.14 17.17
C LYS A 126 1.72 5.58 15.83
N TYR A 127 2.59 4.74 15.24
CA TYR A 127 3.20 5.01 13.94
C TYR A 127 2.16 5.17 12.84
N LEU A 128 1.14 4.29 12.80
CA LEU A 128 0.06 4.39 11.82
C LEU A 128 -0.76 5.69 12.00
N ASN A 129 -1.07 6.08 13.23
CA ASN A 129 -1.83 7.29 13.51
C ASN A 129 -1.05 8.57 13.11
N GLU A 130 0.24 8.60 13.39
CA GLU A 130 1.13 9.68 12.98
C GLU A 130 1.22 9.79 11.45
N LEU A 131 1.43 8.66 10.78
CA LEU A 131 1.49 8.59 9.32
C LEU A 131 0.18 9.04 8.67
N TYR A 132 -0.96 8.55 9.16
CA TYR A 132 -2.28 8.95 8.67
C TYR A 132 -2.49 10.46 8.83
N SER A 133 -2.12 11.01 9.99
CA SER A 133 -2.20 12.44 10.27
C SER A 133 -1.37 13.28 9.29
N GLN A 134 -0.16 12.81 8.93
CA GLN A 134 0.69 13.47 7.94
C GLN A 134 0.08 13.42 6.53
N CYS A 135 -0.48 12.27 6.13
CA CYS A 135 -1.17 12.15 4.84
C CYS A 135 -2.36 13.11 4.75
N PHE A 136 -3.16 13.19 5.83
CA PHE A 136 -4.31 14.08 5.90
C PHE A 136 -3.91 15.57 5.85
N LYS A 137 -2.91 15.98 6.63
CA LYS A 137 -2.37 17.35 6.61
C LYS A 137 -1.87 17.75 5.22
N SER A 138 -1.17 16.86 4.54
CA SER A 138 -0.64 17.10 3.19
C SER A 138 -1.75 17.25 2.16
N SER A 139 -2.79 16.41 2.24
CA SER A 139 -4.00 16.51 1.41
C SER A 139 -4.72 17.84 1.63
N GLN A 140 -4.92 18.25 2.89
CA GLN A 140 -5.55 19.54 3.19
C GLN A 140 -4.75 20.74 2.68
N LYS A 141 -3.43 20.75 2.90
CA LYS A 141 -2.54 21.84 2.44
C LYS A 141 -2.71 22.06 0.94
N ARG A 142 -2.65 20.97 0.17
CA ARG A 142 -2.81 21.01 -1.28
C ARG A 142 -4.20 21.52 -1.70
N SER A 143 -5.27 21.07 -1.04
CA SER A 143 -6.62 21.56 -1.33
C SER A 143 -6.76 23.07 -1.07
N ARG A 144 -6.17 23.59 0.01
CA ARG A 144 -6.18 25.03 0.31
C ARG A 144 -5.43 25.85 -0.73
N GLU A 145 -4.25 25.40 -1.17
CA GLU A 145 -3.46 26.05 -2.22
C GLU A 145 -4.17 26.09 -3.58
N LEU A 146 -4.96 25.06 -3.89
CA LEU A 146 -5.79 25.04 -5.10
C LEU A 146 -6.97 26.01 -4.99
N LEU A 147 -7.65 26.05 -3.84
CA LEU A 147 -8.78 26.95 -3.61
C LEU A 147 -8.36 28.43 -3.60
N SER A 148 -7.24 28.79 -2.98
CA SER A 148 -6.76 30.19 -2.94
C SER A 148 -6.44 30.74 -4.34
N ARG A 149 -5.97 29.88 -5.24
CA ARG A 149 -5.69 30.24 -6.64
C ARG A 149 -6.94 30.43 -7.49
N CYS A 150 -8.04 29.73 -7.19
CA CYS A 150 -9.32 29.91 -7.89
C CYS A 150 -10.07 31.20 -7.50
N VAL A 151 -9.77 31.79 -6.35
CA VAL A 151 -10.37 33.07 -5.90
C VAL A 151 -9.59 34.28 -6.45
N SER A 152 -8.43 34.04 -7.07
CA SER A 152 -7.54 35.08 -7.59
C SER A 152 -7.64 35.26 -9.12
N LEU A 153 -8.67 34.67 -9.75
CA LEU A 153 -9.04 34.78 -11.16
C LEU A 153 -10.48 35.27 -11.25
#